data_AF-A0A1S1QWQ3-F1
#
_entry.id   AF-A0A1S1QWQ3-F1
#
_cell.length_a   1.000
_cell.length_b   1.000
_cell.length_c   1.000
_cell.angle_alpha   90.00
_cell.angle_beta   90.00
_cell.angle_gamma   90.00
#
_symmetry.space_group_name_H-M   'P 1'
#
loop_
_entity.id
_entity.type
_entity.pdbx_description
1 polymer ?
#
loop_
_entity_poly.entity_id
_entity_poly.type
_entity_poly.pdbx_seq_one_letter_code
_entity_poly.pdbx_strand_id
1 'polypeptide(L)'
;MRFLKTPGPFCRTCGTAVVRDMSAKTLLLGWWGIVSLFATPVTLIINLVQWQKIKKLPPRLPYGPGQPLDPGKPLLRRPAALGLLVPAAVILLIIIGAVASRSDPSNASVGDCIHQTGSTSAKIVGCSSDDAEYIVLDRVKSESLCALVPGVEATYSEIGGSSDFVLCLGDVP
;
A
#
# COMPACT_ATOMS: atom_id res chain seq x y z
N MET A 1 5.50 1.99 -21.91
CA MET A 1 6.25 0.71 -21.78
C MET A 1 6.31 0.03 -23.13
N ARG A 2 7.45 -0.56 -23.51
CA ARG A 2 7.53 -1.48 -24.66
C ARG A 2 7.56 -2.91 -24.15
N PHE A 3 6.57 -3.72 -24.50
CA PHE A 3 6.58 -5.14 -24.19
C PHE A 3 7.64 -5.84 -25.05
N LEU A 4 8.77 -6.18 -24.45
CA LEU A 4 9.84 -6.92 -25.13
C LEU A 4 9.51 -8.40 -25.13
N LYS A 5 9.66 -9.04 -26.29
CA LYS A 5 9.57 -10.49 -26.45
C LYS A 5 10.86 -10.97 -27.08
N THR A 6 11.42 -12.06 -26.57
CA THR A 6 12.59 -12.71 -27.16
C THR A 6 12.15 -14.09 -27.66
N PRO A 7 11.94 -14.26 -28.97
CA PRO A 7 11.61 -15.56 -29.54
C PRO A 7 12.86 -16.43 -29.65
N GLY A 8 12.70 -17.75 -29.55
CA GLY A 8 13.77 -18.70 -29.85
C GLY A 8 13.65 -20.01 -29.05
N PRO A 9 14.37 -21.06 -29.48
CA PRO A 9 14.56 -22.23 -28.66
C PRO A 9 15.42 -21.84 -27.44
N PHE A 10 14.93 -22.11 -26.24
CA PHE A 10 15.67 -21.84 -25.01
C PHE A 10 16.23 -23.13 -24.42
N CYS A 11 17.50 -23.09 -24.01
CA CYS A 11 18.04 -24.06 -23.05
C CYS A 11 17.73 -23.59 -21.61
N ARG A 12 17.84 -24.46 -20.59
CA ARG A 12 17.59 -24.07 -19.19
C ARG A 12 18.42 -22.85 -18.77
N THR A 13 19.73 -22.86 -18.99
CA THR A 13 20.63 -21.77 -18.57
C THR A 13 20.39 -20.49 -19.36
N CYS A 14 20.26 -20.62 -20.68
CA CYS A 14 19.96 -19.53 -21.62
C CYS A 14 18.65 -18.82 -21.25
N GLY A 15 17.58 -19.59 -21.05
CA GLY A 15 16.28 -19.06 -20.67
C GLY A 15 16.30 -18.42 -19.28
N THR A 16 17.03 -18.99 -18.31
CA THR A 16 17.14 -18.39 -16.98
C THR A 16 17.84 -17.03 -17.02
N ALA A 17 18.83 -16.86 -17.89
CA ALA A 17 19.50 -15.58 -18.08
C ALA A 17 18.55 -14.53 -18.66
N VAL A 18 17.80 -14.88 -19.72
CA VAL A 18 16.83 -13.99 -20.36
C VAL A 18 15.71 -13.58 -19.39
N VAL A 19 15.09 -14.53 -18.68
CA VAL A 19 14.01 -14.19 -17.74
C VAL A 19 14.51 -13.34 -16.57
N ARG A 20 15.73 -13.55 -16.09
CA ARG A 20 16.32 -12.70 -15.05
C ARG A 20 16.60 -11.29 -15.55
N ASP A 21 17.12 -11.13 -16.77
CA ASP A 21 17.37 -9.82 -17.37
C ASP A 21 16.07 -9.05 -17.63
N MET A 22 15.06 -9.71 -18.21
CA MET A 22 13.75 -9.12 -18.46
C MET A 22 13.07 -8.70 -17.15
N SER A 23 13.03 -9.59 -16.14
CA SER A 23 12.46 -9.25 -14.84
C SER A 23 13.22 -8.13 -14.13
N ALA A 24 14.54 -8.05 -14.27
CA ALA A 24 15.33 -6.95 -13.71
C ALA A 24 14.97 -5.60 -14.35
N LYS A 25 14.86 -5.55 -15.68
CA LYS A 25 14.44 -4.33 -16.40
C LYS A 25 13.00 -3.94 -16.07
N THR A 26 12.09 -4.92 -15.99
CA THR A 26 10.70 -4.71 -15.56
C THR A 26 10.63 -4.15 -14.14
N LEU A 27 11.43 -4.66 -13.20
CA LEU A 27 11.46 -4.14 -11.83
C LEU A 27 12.05 -2.73 -11.74
N LEU A 28 13.04 -2.38 -12.55
CA LEU A 28 13.65 -1.04 -12.47
C LEU A 28 12.84 0.03 -13.17
N LEU A 29 12.31 -0.26 -14.35
CA LEU A 29 11.68 0.72 -15.22
C LEU A 29 10.15 0.66 -15.19
N GLY A 30 9.58 -0.36 -14.53
CA GLY A 30 8.16 -0.64 -14.59
C GLY A 30 7.27 0.30 -13.77
N TRP A 31 7.83 1.00 -12.78
CA TRP A 31 7.01 1.69 -11.78
C TRP A 31 6.78 3.18 -12.07
N TRP A 32 7.46 3.76 -13.07
CA TRP A 32 7.48 5.21 -13.31
C TRP A 32 6.28 5.77 -14.09
N GLY A 33 5.19 5.00 -14.25
CA GLY A 33 3.99 5.47 -14.94
C GLY A 33 2.73 4.82 -14.39
N ILE A 34 1.58 5.49 -14.54
CA ILE A 34 0.31 5.04 -13.95
C ILE A 34 -0.16 3.71 -14.55
N VAL A 35 -0.26 3.62 -15.88
CA VAL A 35 -0.59 2.36 -16.58
C VAL A 35 0.45 1.28 -16.29
N SER A 36 1.71 1.71 -16.18
CA SER A 36 2.88 0.89 -15.89
C SER A 36 2.86 0.27 -14.48
N LEU A 37 2.30 0.98 -13.50
CA LEU A 37 2.14 0.52 -12.11
C LEU A 37 1.32 -0.78 -12.05
N PHE A 38 0.29 -0.90 -12.88
CA PHE A 38 -0.57 -2.09 -12.97
C PHE A 38 -0.04 -3.14 -13.95
N ALA A 39 0.54 -2.73 -15.08
CA ALA A 39 1.09 -3.65 -16.07
C ALA A 39 2.35 -4.40 -15.57
N THR A 40 3.12 -3.80 -14.66
CA THR A 40 4.36 -4.37 -14.13
C THR A 40 4.12 -5.65 -13.32
N PRO A 41 3.22 -5.69 -12.31
CA PRO A 41 2.86 -6.92 -11.61
C PRO A 41 2.42 -8.04 -12.57
N VAL A 42 1.57 -7.72 -13.54
CA VAL A 42 1.10 -8.68 -14.56
C VAL A 42 2.27 -9.25 -15.36
N THR A 43 3.20 -8.39 -15.79
CA THR A 43 4.39 -8.80 -16.54
C THR A 43 5.32 -9.67 -15.69
N LEU A 44 5.51 -9.34 -14.41
CA LEU A 44 6.33 -10.15 -13.49
C LEU A 44 5.71 -11.53 -13.24
N ILE A 45 4.38 -11.62 -13.14
CA ILE A 45 3.66 -12.90 -13.05
C ILE A 45 3.87 -13.72 -14.32
N ILE A 46 3.75 -13.11 -15.50
CA ILE A 46 4.03 -13.78 -16.78
C ILE A 46 5.48 -14.28 -16.81
N ASN A 47 6.45 -13.46 -16.42
CA ASN A 47 7.86 -13.84 -16.35
C ASN A 47 8.10 -15.00 -15.36
N LEU A 48 7.38 -15.03 -14.24
CA LEU A 48 7.43 -16.12 -13.26
C LEU A 48 6.89 -17.43 -13.85
N VAL A 49 5.78 -17.38 -14.58
CA VAL A 49 5.24 -18.55 -15.29
C VAL A 49 6.25 -19.05 -16.34
N GLN A 50 6.87 -18.15 -17.10
CA GLN A 50 7.91 -18.54 -18.06
C GLN A 50 9.14 -19.13 -17.36
N TRP A 51 9.53 -18.60 -16.20
CA TRP A 51 10.62 -19.17 -15.40
C TRP A 51 10.32 -20.62 -15.00
N GLN A 52 9.10 -20.93 -14.58
CA GLN A 52 8.70 -22.30 -14.25
C GLN A 52 8.81 -23.24 -15.46
N LYS A 53 8.43 -22.78 -16.66
CA LYS A 53 8.60 -23.55 -17.89
C LYS A 53 10.08 -23.78 -18.22
N ILE A 54 10.89 -22.73 -18.15
CA ILE A 54 12.32 -22.79 -18.46
C ILE A 54 13.09 -23.69 -17.48
N LYS A 55 12.73 -23.71 -16.19
CA LYS A 55 13.37 -24.56 -15.19
C LYS A 55 13.25 -26.05 -15.52
N LYS A 56 12.20 -26.45 -16.26
CA LYS A 56 11.97 -27.83 -16.70
C LYS A 56 12.77 -28.24 -17.93
N LEU A 57 13.32 -27.29 -18.69
CA LEU A 57 14.10 -27.58 -19.90
C LEU A 57 15.42 -28.28 -19.56
N PRO A 58 16.02 -29.03 -20.50
CA PRO A 58 17.36 -29.59 -20.30
C PRO A 58 18.43 -28.49 -20.24
N PRO A 59 19.58 -28.76 -19.59
CA PRO A 59 20.74 -27.86 -19.67
C PRO A 59 21.24 -27.74 -21.12
N ARG A 60 22.07 -26.73 -21.39
CA ARG A 60 22.71 -26.57 -22.71
C ARG A 60 23.52 -27.82 -23.07
N LEU A 61 23.48 -28.20 -24.35
CA LEU A 61 24.39 -29.20 -24.89
C LEU A 61 25.82 -28.61 -24.98
N PRO A 62 26.88 -29.40 -24.74
CA PRO A 62 28.27 -28.92 -24.80
C PRO A 62 28.67 -28.33 -26.17
N TYR A 63 28.08 -28.83 -27.25
CA TYR A 63 28.39 -28.46 -28.64
C TYR A 63 27.20 -27.84 -29.38
N GLY A 64 26.28 -27.18 -28.64
CA GLY A 64 25.12 -26.52 -29.24
C GLY A 64 25.47 -25.21 -29.96
N PRO A 65 24.64 -24.77 -30.93
CA PRO A 65 24.83 -23.47 -31.58
C PRO A 65 24.60 -22.30 -30.61
N GLY A 66 25.40 -21.24 -30.77
CA GLY A 66 25.31 -20.00 -30.01
C GLY A 66 26.22 -19.93 -28.78
N GLN A 67 26.57 -18.70 -28.37
CA GLN A 67 27.35 -18.49 -27.15
C GLN A 67 26.49 -18.73 -25.90
N PRO A 68 27.05 -19.37 -24.86
CA PRO A 68 26.33 -19.58 -23.63
C PRO A 68 26.04 -18.26 -22.95
N LEU A 69 24.76 -17.97 -22.73
CA LEU A 69 24.35 -16.81 -21.95
C LEU A 69 24.53 -17.11 -20.46
N ASP A 70 25.32 -16.27 -19.77
CA ASP A 70 25.53 -16.40 -18.32
C ASP A 70 24.27 -15.89 -17.58
N PRO A 71 23.58 -16.74 -16.79
CA PRO A 71 22.46 -16.32 -15.98
C PRO A 71 22.83 -15.38 -14.83
N GLY A 72 24.11 -15.23 -14.53
CA GLY A 72 24.65 -14.32 -13.54
C GLY A 72 24.00 -14.46 -12.16
N LYS A 73 24.02 -13.38 -11.39
CA LYS A 73 23.44 -13.34 -10.03
C LYS A 73 21.90 -13.52 -10.06
N PRO A 74 21.29 -14.17 -9.06
CA PRO A 74 19.85 -14.21 -8.87
C PRO A 74 19.22 -12.82 -8.80
N LEU A 75 17.94 -12.68 -9.16
CA LEU A 75 17.25 -11.39 -9.27
C LEU A 75 17.33 -10.55 -7.99
N LEU A 76 17.10 -11.16 -6.82
CA LEU A 76 17.15 -10.48 -5.52
C LEU A 76 18.55 -10.00 -5.11
N ARG A 77 19.61 -10.52 -5.73
CA ARG A 77 21.00 -10.09 -5.50
C ARG A 77 21.46 -9.05 -6.52
N ARG A 78 20.56 -8.53 -7.36
CA ARG A 78 20.84 -7.46 -8.33
C ARG A 78 20.31 -6.12 -7.78
N PRO A 79 20.94 -4.99 -8.14
CA PRO A 79 20.40 -3.67 -7.79
C PRO A 79 18.97 -3.47 -8.32
N ALA A 80 18.61 -4.18 -9.40
CA ALA A 80 17.26 -4.21 -9.92
C ALA A 80 16.19 -4.68 -8.92
N ALA A 81 16.56 -5.45 -7.90
CA ALA A 81 15.66 -5.84 -6.83
C ALA A 81 15.15 -4.65 -6.00
N LEU A 82 15.90 -3.53 -5.97
CA LEU A 82 15.45 -2.28 -5.33
C LEU A 82 14.16 -1.75 -5.97
N GLY A 83 13.86 -2.14 -7.21
CA GLY A 83 12.57 -1.86 -7.84
C GLY A 83 11.37 -2.39 -7.04
N LEU A 84 11.52 -3.45 -6.23
CA LEU A 84 10.46 -3.95 -5.34
C LEU A 84 10.13 -2.99 -4.20
N LEU A 85 11.01 -2.05 -3.87
CA LEU A 85 10.74 -1.05 -2.83
C LEU A 85 9.61 -0.11 -3.23
N VAL A 86 9.42 0.15 -4.52
CA VAL A 86 8.36 1.05 -4.99
C VAL A 86 6.96 0.51 -4.66
N PRO A 87 6.55 -0.70 -5.10
CA PRO A 87 5.25 -1.24 -4.72
C PRO A 87 5.14 -1.47 -3.20
N ALA A 88 6.23 -1.84 -2.52
CA ALA A 88 6.22 -1.97 -1.06
C ALA A 88 5.95 -0.65 -0.35
N ALA A 89 6.57 0.45 -0.80
CA ALA A 89 6.35 1.79 -0.28
C ALA A 89 4.92 2.27 -0.57
N VAL A 90 4.39 2.02 -1.77
CA VAL A 90 2.99 2.36 -2.10
C VAL A 90 2.02 1.62 -1.18
N ILE A 91 2.21 0.30 -0.98
CA ILE A 91 1.38 -0.49 -0.05
C ILE A 91 1.51 0.05 1.37
N LEU A 92 2.72 0.35 1.82
CA LEU A 92 2.95 0.91 3.15
C LEU A 92 2.23 2.25 3.34
N LEU A 93 2.31 3.16 2.36
CA LEU A 93 1.61 4.45 2.40
C LEU A 93 0.09 4.27 2.40
N ILE A 94 -0.44 3.32 1.64
CA ILE A 94 -1.87 2.99 1.66
C ILE A 94 -2.28 2.47 3.05
N ILE A 95 -1.49 1.59 3.66
CA ILE A 95 -1.78 1.07 5.00
C ILE A 95 -1.73 2.20 6.04
N ILE A 96 -0.68 3.03 6.02
CA ILE A 96 -0.55 4.17 6.92
C ILE A 96 -1.74 5.13 6.75
N GLY A 97 -2.10 5.47 5.51
CA GLY A 97 -3.26 6.29 5.21
C GLY A 97 -4.55 5.66 5.73
N ALA A 98 -4.79 4.37 5.48
CA ALA A 98 -5.99 3.67 5.93
C ALA A 98 -6.09 3.57 7.46
N VAL A 99 -4.96 3.40 8.16
CA VAL A 99 -4.93 3.40 9.64
C VAL A 99 -5.14 4.81 10.17
N ALA A 100 -4.46 5.81 9.60
CA ALA A 100 -4.64 7.21 9.99
C ALA A 100 -6.09 7.67 9.80
N SER A 101 -6.71 7.33 8.67
CA SER A 101 -8.12 7.67 8.39
C SER A 101 -9.09 7.05 9.40
N ARG A 102 -8.79 5.87 9.96
CA ARG A 102 -9.68 5.25 10.99
C ARG A 102 -9.65 5.99 12.32
N SER A 103 -8.52 6.60 12.66
CA SER A 103 -8.39 7.38 13.90
C SER A 103 -8.75 8.85 13.71
N ASP A 104 -9.06 9.26 12.48
CA ASP A 104 -9.34 10.65 12.12
C ASP A 104 -10.73 11.06 12.65
N PRO A 105 -10.84 12.18 13.39
CA PRO A 105 -12.09 12.63 14.00
C PRO A 105 -13.18 12.94 12.97
N SER A 106 -12.82 13.20 11.70
CA SER A 106 -13.79 13.41 10.62
C SER A 106 -14.65 12.18 10.31
N ASN A 107 -14.16 10.99 10.63
CA ASN A 107 -14.88 9.72 10.47
C ASN A 107 -15.67 9.31 11.74
N ALA A 108 -15.64 10.11 12.80
CA ALA A 108 -16.29 9.77 14.05
C ALA A 108 -17.82 9.79 13.90
N SER A 109 -18.47 8.77 14.45
CA SER A 109 -19.91 8.58 14.49
C SER A 109 -20.41 8.56 15.93
N VAL A 110 -21.72 8.74 16.11
CA VAL A 110 -22.36 8.64 17.43
C VAL A 110 -22.05 7.27 18.04
N GLY A 111 -21.53 7.27 19.27
CA GLY A 111 -21.09 6.07 19.99
C GLY A 111 -19.60 5.74 19.87
N ASP A 112 -18.83 6.45 19.04
CA ASP A 112 -17.37 6.29 19.00
C ASP A 112 -16.71 6.98 20.20
N CYS A 113 -15.67 6.34 20.74
CA CYS A 113 -14.87 6.93 21.81
C CYS A 113 -13.67 7.67 21.24
N ILE A 114 -13.32 8.79 21.87
CA ILE A 114 -12.23 9.64 21.41
C ILE A 114 -11.28 10.00 22.55
N HIS A 115 -10.03 10.19 22.18
CA HIS A 115 -9.01 10.80 23.02
C HIS A 115 -8.79 12.23 22.52
N GLN A 116 -9.02 13.22 23.38
CA GLN A 116 -8.89 14.62 23.03
C GLN A 116 -7.56 15.19 23.54
N THR A 117 -6.61 15.45 22.63
CA THR A 117 -5.35 16.12 22.96
C THR A 117 -5.49 17.63 22.70
N GLY A 118 -6.32 18.29 23.52
CA GLY A 118 -6.65 19.72 23.40
C GLY A 118 -7.82 20.00 22.45
N SER A 119 -8.17 21.28 22.25
CA SER A 119 -9.42 21.67 21.56
C SER A 119 -9.45 21.40 20.05
N THR A 120 -8.29 21.26 19.40
CA THR A 120 -8.17 21.13 17.94
C THR A 120 -7.61 19.78 17.47
N SER A 121 -7.21 18.90 18.39
CA SER A 121 -6.64 17.58 18.05
C SER A 121 -7.36 16.48 18.82
N ALA A 122 -8.16 15.68 18.11
CA ALA A 122 -8.85 14.52 18.66
C ALA A 122 -8.52 13.27 17.83
N LYS A 123 -8.56 12.10 18.45
CA LYS A 123 -8.39 10.81 17.77
C LYS A 123 -9.44 9.81 18.21
N ILE A 124 -9.98 9.06 17.26
CA ILE A 124 -10.89 7.95 17.56
C ILE A 124 -10.07 6.79 18.16
N VAL A 125 -10.50 6.30 19.31
CA VAL A 125 -9.90 5.21 20.07
C VAL A 125 -10.96 4.15 20.40
N GLY A 126 -10.53 2.97 20.85
CA GLY A 126 -11.48 1.95 21.29
C GLY A 126 -12.07 2.33 22.64
N CYS A 127 -13.38 2.20 22.83
CA CYS A 127 -14.02 2.51 24.12
C CYS A 127 -13.50 1.66 25.30
N SER A 128 -12.82 0.56 25.02
CA SER A 128 -12.18 -0.29 26.03
C SER A 128 -10.70 0.01 26.25
N SER A 129 -10.13 1.03 25.61
CA SER A 129 -8.74 1.45 25.84
C SER A 129 -8.66 2.45 26.98
N ASP A 130 -7.58 2.42 27.75
CA ASP A 130 -7.33 3.38 28.85
C ASP A 130 -7.24 4.85 28.36
N ASP A 131 -7.07 5.05 27.06
CA ASP A 131 -7.02 6.37 26.41
C ASP A 131 -8.41 6.94 26.06
N ALA A 132 -9.50 6.18 26.26
CA ALA A 132 -10.86 6.63 25.97
C ALA A 132 -11.34 7.63 27.04
N GLU A 133 -11.36 8.91 26.67
CA GLU A 133 -11.71 10.00 27.58
C GLU A 133 -13.18 10.41 27.40
N TYR A 134 -13.64 10.54 26.15
CA TYR A 134 -15.02 10.95 25.84
C TYR A 134 -15.70 10.03 24.83
N ILE A 135 -17.03 10.01 24.85
CA ILE A 135 -17.88 9.36 23.85
C ILE A 135 -18.63 10.41 23.02
N VAL A 136 -18.74 10.17 21.71
CA VAL A 136 -19.49 11.05 20.80
C VAL A 136 -21.00 10.83 21.01
N LEU A 137 -21.69 11.83 21.54
CA LEU A 137 -23.14 11.80 21.76
C LEU A 137 -23.92 12.26 20.53
N ASP A 138 -23.43 13.28 19.83
CA ASP A 138 -24.05 13.78 18.60
C ASP A 138 -23.04 14.50 17.69
N ARG A 139 -23.36 14.61 16.39
CA ARG A 139 -22.59 15.35 15.39
C ARG A 139 -23.45 16.41 14.75
N VAL A 140 -23.11 17.67 15.01
CA VAL A 140 -23.91 18.85 14.61
C VAL A 140 -23.08 19.83 13.78
N LYS A 141 -23.76 20.79 13.14
CA LYS A 141 -23.09 21.83 12.32
C LYS A 141 -22.62 23.04 13.14
N SER A 142 -23.10 23.19 14.37
CA SER A 142 -22.84 24.39 15.18
C SER A 142 -22.86 24.04 16.66
N GLU A 143 -21.98 24.68 17.42
CA GLU A 143 -21.79 24.43 18.85
C GLU A 143 -23.05 24.70 19.70
N SER A 144 -23.88 25.66 19.28
CA SER A 144 -25.16 25.96 19.94
C SER A 144 -26.14 24.80 19.96
N LEU A 145 -26.02 23.83 19.04
CA LEU A 145 -26.85 22.63 19.02
C LEU A 145 -26.39 21.60 20.06
N CYS A 146 -25.10 21.58 20.44
CA CYS A 146 -24.60 20.70 21.49
C CYS A 146 -25.15 21.08 22.87
N ALA A 147 -25.48 22.36 23.11
CA ALA A 147 -26.09 22.80 24.36
C ALA A 147 -27.50 22.21 24.60
N LEU A 148 -28.13 21.66 23.56
CA LEU A 148 -29.43 20.99 23.64
C LEU A 148 -29.29 19.47 23.88
N VAL A 149 -28.08 18.92 23.77
CA VAL A 149 -27.82 17.49 23.93
C VAL A 149 -27.52 17.21 25.42
N PRO A 150 -28.27 16.32 26.07
CA PRO A 150 -28.04 16.00 27.48
C PRO A 150 -26.74 15.19 27.66
N GLY A 151 -25.97 15.51 28.71
CA GLY A 151 -24.74 14.78 29.05
C GLY A 151 -23.48 15.25 28.31
N VAL A 152 -23.54 16.39 27.63
CA VAL A 152 -22.36 17.00 27.00
C VAL A 152 -21.50 17.68 28.04
N GLU A 153 -20.22 17.32 28.07
CA GLU A 153 -19.21 17.91 28.94
C GLU A 153 -18.14 18.67 28.15
N ALA A 154 -17.86 18.21 26.93
CA ALA A 154 -16.87 18.82 26.05
C ALA A 154 -17.39 18.94 24.61
N THR A 155 -16.78 19.83 23.84
CA THR A 155 -17.05 19.99 22.41
C THR A 155 -15.74 19.90 21.62
N TYR A 156 -15.81 19.26 20.45
CA TYR A 156 -14.72 19.28 19.48
C TYR A 156 -15.23 19.95 18.20
N SER A 157 -14.53 20.96 17.73
CA SER A 157 -14.86 21.65 16.49
C SER A 157 -13.74 21.50 15.48
N GLU A 158 -14.10 21.08 14.28
CA GLU A 158 -13.18 21.02 13.15
C GLU A 158 -13.55 22.12 12.17
N ILE A 159 -12.67 23.12 12.03
CA ILE A 159 -12.86 24.30 11.18
C ILE A 159 -11.82 24.24 10.07
N GLY A 160 -12.27 24.23 8.81
CA GLY A 160 -11.38 24.23 7.64
C GLY A 160 -10.88 22.85 7.19
N GLY A 161 -11.50 21.76 7.66
CA GLY A 161 -11.30 20.40 7.16
C GLY A 161 -12.11 20.10 5.89
N SER A 162 -12.53 18.84 5.68
CA SER A 162 -13.40 18.50 4.53
C SER A 162 -14.83 19.03 4.64
N SER A 163 -15.28 19.27 5.88
CA SER A 163 -16.56 19.89 6.23
C SER A 163 -16.45 20.47 7.63
N ASP A 164 -17.05 21.62 7.88
CA ASP A 164 -17.14 22.16 9.23
C ASP A 164 -18.19 21.38 10.03
N PHE A 165 -17.78 20.78 11.15
CA PHE A 165 -18.68 20.09 12.07
C PHE A 165 -18.22 20.23 13.51
N VAL A 166 -19.16 19.99 14.43
CA VAL A 166 -18.94 19.98 15.87
C VAL A 166 -19.39 18.63 16.42
N LEU A 167 -18.53 17.96 17.17
CA LEU A 167 -18.87 16.76 17.94
C LEU A 167 -19.24 17.18 19.36
N CYS A 168 -20.40 16.71 19.82
CA CYS A 168 -20.84 16.86 21.20
C CYS A 168 -20.36 15.66 21.99
N LEU A 169 -19.55 15.88 23.01
CA LEU A 169 -18.82 14.84 23.73
C LEU A 169 -19.33 14.73 25.15
N GLY A 170 -19.57 13.50 25.60
CA GLY A 170 -19.89 13.19 27.00
C GLY A 170 -18.84 12.29 27.61
N ASP A 171 -18.91 12.12 28.92
CA ASP A 171 -18.04 11.20 29.65
C ASP A 171 -18.25 9.74 29.19
N VAL A 172 -17.14 9.00 29.08
CA VAL A 172 -17.18 7.55 28.82
C VAL A 172 -17.67 6.83 30.08
N PRO A 173 -18.66 5.93 29.99
CA PRO A 173 -19.19 5.19 31.13
C PRO A 173 -18.25 4.13 31.70
#